data_AF-A0A969QLY7-F1
#
_entry.id   AF-A0A969QLY7-F1
#
_cell.length_a   1.000
_cell.length_b   1.000
_cell.length_c   1.000
_cell.angle_alpha   90.00
_cell.angle_beta   90.00
_cell.angle_gamma   90.00
#
_symmetry.space_group_name_H-M   'P 1'
#
loop_
_entity.id
_entity.type
_entity.pdbx_description
1 polymer ?
#
loop_
_entity_poly.entity_id
_entity_poly.type
_entity_poly.pdbx_seq_one_letter_code
_entity_poly.pdbx_strand_id
1 'polypeptide(L)'
;MKTDSDASPMVAPTITQERFNKIKLIDLERQTGYPSEKWCKWFKGQSISEESLIKASQFLSLTPGQLLDLIVGRRKAIVALAEAEQQIAKTAMVKNGKFSDGKFNPFNQ
;
A
#
# COMPACT_ATOMS: atom_id res chain seq x y z
N MET A 1 48.91 -12.37 20.36
CA MET A 1 48.00 -12.20 19.20
C MET A 1 46.76 -13.06 19.42
N LYS A 2 45.58 -12.45 19.49
CA LYS A 2 44.29 -13.01 19.04
C LYS A 2 43.28 -11.85 19.03
N THR A 3 42.68 -11.67 17.86
CA THR A 3 41.86 -10.54 17.43
C THR A 3 40.47 -10.58 18.05
N ASP A 4 40.05 -9.46 18.64
CA ASP A 4 38.65 -9.09 18.85
C ASP A 4 37.86 -9.30 17.55
N SER A 5 36.90 -10.22 17.59
CA SER A 5 35.83 -10.31 16.59
C SER A 5 34.57 -9.75 17.21
N ASP A 6 34.56 -8.43 17.41
CA ASP A 6 33.32 -7.66 17.56
C ASP A 6 32.66 -7.60 16.18
N ALA A 7 32.08 -8.72 15.76
CA ALA A 7 31.18 -8.76 14.63
C ALA A 7 29.80 -8.28 15.12
N SER A 8 29.70 -7.00 15.46
CA SER A 8 28.41 -6.32 15.53
C SER A 8 27.69 -6.56 14.20
N PRO A 9 26.55 -7.28 14.14
CA PRO A 9 25.83 -7.47 12.89
C PRO A 9 25.38 -6.08 12.46
N MET A 10 26.04 -5.54 11.45
CA MET A 10 25.70 -4.30 10.79
C MET A 10 24.29 -4.51 10.20
N VAL A 11 23.26 -4.15 10.97
CA VAL A 11 21.86 -4.42 10.64
C VAL A 11 21.55 -3.66 9.36
N ALA A 12 21.58 -4.38 8.22
CA ALA A 12 21.12 -3.81 6.96
C ALA A 12 19.70 -3.27 7.20
N PRO A 13 19.41 -2.03 6.82
CA PRO A 13 18.13 -1.39 7.13
C PRO A 13 17.00 -2.23 6.52
N THR A 14 16.28 -2.97 7.36
CA THR A 14 15.18 -3.82 6.91
C THR A 14 14.05 -2.91 6.45
N ILE A 15 13.63 -3.06 5.20
CA ILE A 15 12.47 -2.31 4.67
C ILE A 15 11.21 -2.85 5.36
N THR A 16 10.65 -2.07 6.27
CA THR A 16 9.38 -2.41 6.95
C THR A 16 8.18 -2.18 6.03
N GLN A 17 7.05 -2.83 6.32
CA GLN A 17 5.79 -2.62 5.59
C GLN A 17 5.38 -1.14 5.55
N GLU A 18 5.51 -0.44 6.67
CA GLU A 18 5.19 0.97 6.76
C GLU A 18 6.06 1.84 5.86
N ARG A 19 7.38 1.58 5.85
CA ARG A 19 8.29 2.27 4.93
C ARG A 19 7.93 1.96 3.50
N PHE A 20 7.74 0.68 3.16
CA PHE A 20 7.39 0.22 1.82
C PHE A 20 6.10 0.84 1.28
N ASN A 21 5.08 0.99 2.13
CA ASN A 21 3.81 1.63 1.77
C ASN A 21 3.99 3.13 1.42
N LYS A 22 4.99 3.79 2.01
CA LYS A 22 5.30 5.22 1.80
C LYS A 22 6.26 5.45 0.62
N ILE A 23 6.92 4.41 0.08
CA ILE A 23 7.82 4.56 -1.07
C ILE A 23 7.00 4.93 -2.32
N LYS A 24 7.41 6.00 -3.01
CA LYS A 24 6.82 6.41 -4.27
C LYS A 24 7.22 5.45 -5.38
N LEU A 25 6.38 5.29 -6.39
CA LEU A 25 6.66 4.39 -7.52
C LEU A 25 7.94 4.80 -8.27
N ILE A 26 8.22 6.10 -8.37
CA ILE A 26 9.44 6.62 -8.99
C ILE A 26 10.71 6.21 -8.22
N ASP A 27 10.63 6.11 -6.89
CA ASP A 27 11.76 5.68 -6.06
C ASP A 27 11.99 4.17 -6.19
N LEU A 28 10.92 3.38 -6.26
CA LEU A 28 11.02 1.94 -6.57
C LEU A 28 11.60 1.71 -7.96
N GLU A 29 11.19 2.49 -8.95
CA GLU A 29 11.74 2.42 -10.30
C GLU A 29 13.24 2.75 -10.33
N ARG A 30 13.66 3.81 -9.64
CA ARG A 30 15.08 4.17 -9.52
C ARG A 30 15.91 3.10 -8.81
N GLN A 31 15.36 2.47 -7.76
CA GLN A 31 16.07 1.47 -6.98
C GLN A 31 16.17 0.12 -7.69
N THR A 32 15.12 -0.28 -8.41
CA THR A 32 15.01 -1.65 -8.95
C THR A 32 15.14 -1.72 -10.47
N GLY A 33 15.13 -0.59 -11.17
CA GLY A 33 15.09 -0.51 -12.63
C GLY A 33 13.77 -0.97 -13.25
N TYR A 34 12.79 -1.38 -12.45
CA TYR A 34 11.46 -1.76 -12.93
C TYR A 34 10.58 -0.54 -13.11
N PRO A 35 9.92 -0.37 -14.27
CA PRO A 35 9.05 0.76 -14.50
C PRO A 35 7.95 0.84 -13.45
N SER A 36 7.66 2.05 -13.00
CA SER A 36 6.60 2.41 -12.06
C SER A 36 5.24 1.84 -12.45
N GLU A 37 4.98 1.69 -13.76
CA GLU A 37 3.78 1.01 -14.27
C GLU A 37 3.71 -0.47 -13.85
N LYS A 38 4.83 -1.21 -13.88
CA LYS A 38 4.87 -2.61 -13.41
C LYS A 38 4.61 -2.69 -11.91
N TRP A 39 5.22 -1.81 -11.12
CA TRP A 39 4.94 -1.71 -9.69
C TRP A 39 3.46 -1.42 -9.41
N CYS A 40 2.87 -0.48 -10.14
CA CYS A 40 1.44 -0.15 -10.05
C CYS A 40 0.56 -1.37 -10.37
N LYS A 41 0.88 -2.11 -11.44
CA LYS A 41 0.20 -3.34 -11.82
C LYS A 41 0.25 -4.40 -10.72
N TRP A 42 1.41 -4.59 -10.08
CA TRP A 42 1.58 -5.52 -8.97
C TRP A 42 0.74 -5.12 -7.75
N PHE A 43 0.73 -3.84 -7.39
CA PHE A 43 -0.09 -3.33 -6.29
C PHE A 43 -1.60 -3.40 -6.56
N LYS A 44 -2.00 -3.39 -7.84
CA LYS A 44 -3.38 -3.64 -8.29
C LYS A 44 -3.74 -5.14 -8.33
N GLY A 45 -2.79 -6.02 -8.05
CA GLY A 45 -3.02 -7.47 -7.98
C GLY A 45 -2.85 -8.20 -9.31
N GLN A 46 -2.21 -7.61 -10.31
CA GLN A 46 -1.77 -8.37 -11.48
C GLN A 46 -0.67 -9.37 -11.10
N SER A 47 -0.65 -10.49 -11.82
CA SER A 47 0.33 -11.56 -11.63
C SER A 47 1.77 -11.05 -11.77
N ILE A 48 2.65 -11.57 -10.92
CA ILE A 48 4.08 -11.27 -10.90
C ILE A 48 4.80 -12.53 -11.32
N SER A 49 5.63 -12.45 -12.36
CA SER A 49 6.50 -13.56 -12.75
C SER A 49 7.57 -13.79 -11.69
N GLU A 50 7.88 -15.05 -11.40
CA GLU A 50 8.92 -15.45 -10.45
C GLU A 50 10.25 -14.74 -10.73
N GLU A 51 10.68 -14.71 -12.00
CA GLU A 51 11.90 -14.01 -12.41
C GLU A 51 11.89 -12.51 -12.03
N SER A 52 10.74 -11.84 -12.20
CA SER A 52 10.61 -10.42 -11.85
C SER A 52 10.65 -10.21 -10.34
N LEU A 53 10.05 -11.13 -9.58
CA LEU A 53 10.06 -11.08 -8.12
C LEU A 53 11.49 -11.28 -7.58
N ILE A 54 12.23 -12.26 -8.10
CA ILE A 54 13.61 -12.56 -7.69
C ILE A 54 14.53 -11.37 -8.01
N LYS A 55 14.47 -10.83 -9.23
CA LYS A 55 15.29 -9.69 -9.64
C LYS A 55 14.98 -8.45 -8.78
N ALA A 56 13.70 -8.11 -8.61
CA ALA A 56 13.31 -6.95 -7.81
C ALA A 56 13.71 -7.09 -6.32
N SER A 57 13.63 -8.30 -5.76
CA SER A 57 14.01 -8.54 -4.37
C SER A 57 15.51 -8.38 -4.15
N GLN A 58 16.34 -8.80 -5.12
CA GLN A 58 17.79 -8.60 -5.08
C GLN A 58 18.18 -7.12 -4.99
N PHE A 59 17.56 -6.25 -5.81
CA PHE A 59 17.82 -4.81 -5.78
C PHE A 59 17.44 -4.15 -4.44
N LEU A 60 16.41 -4.68 -3.77
CA LEU A 60 15.95 -4.18 -2.49
C LEU A 60 16.63 -4.86 -1.29
N SER A 61 17.59 -5.78 -1.54
CA SER A 61 18.21 -6.60 -0.50
C SER A 61 17.18 -7.38 0.34
N LEU A 62 16.14 -7.89 -0.31
CA LEU A 62 15.05 -8.67 0.27
C LEU A 62 15.03 -10.08 -0.32
N THR A 63 14.46 -11.01 0.43
CA THR A 63 14.06 -12.31 -0.14
C THR A 63 12.82 -12.14 -1.03
N PRO A 64 12.62 -13.00 -2.05
CA PRO A 64 11.41 -12.97 -2.88
C PRO A 64 10.12 -13.06 -2.06
N GLY A 65 10.12 -13.89 -1.02
CA GLY A 65 8.99 -14.02 -0.08
C GLY A 65 8.70 -12.72 0.67
N GLN A 66 9.73 -12.07 1.24
CA GLN A 66 9.55 -10.78 1.91
C GLN A 66 9.02 -9.70 0.97
N LEU A 67 9.54 -9.63 -0.26
CA LEU A 67 9.03 -8.67 -1.23
C LEU A 67 7.57 -8.96 -1.60
N LEU A 68 7.21 -10.22 -1.76
CA LEU A 68 5.83 -10.62 -2.03
C LEU A 68 4.90 -10.22 -0.88
N ASP A 69 5.29 -10.47 0.37
CA ASP A 69 4.55 -10.03 1.57
C ASP A 69 4.37 -8.51 1.58
N LEU A 70 5.42 -7.74 1.28
CA LEU A 70 5.34 -6.27 1.21
C LEU A 70 4.37 -5.79 0.13
N ILE A 71 4.39 -6.41 -1.05
CA ILE A 71 3.47 -6.10 -2.15
C ILE A 71 2.02 -6.43 -1.77
N VAL A 72 1.79 -7.61 -1.18
CA VAL A 72 0.46 -8.06 -0.73
C VAL A 72 -0.06 -7.14 0.38
N GLY A 73 0.79 -6.76 1.35
CA GLY A 73 0.44 -5.84 2.42
C GLY A 73 0.02 -4.47 1.87
N ARG A 74 0.77 -3.93 0.89
CA ARG A 74 0.43 -2.64 0.26
C ARG A 74 -0.87 -2.73 -0.53
N ARG A 75 -1.11 -3.83 -1.25
CA ARG A 75 -2.37 -4.07 -1.96
C ARG A 75 -3.56 -4.08 -1.00
N LYS A 76 -3.47 -4.82 0.12
CA LYS A 76 -4.54 -4.86 1.13
C LYS A 76 -4.86 -3.46 1.67
N ALA A 77 -3.83 -2.65 1.92
CA ALA A 77 -4.00 -1.27 2.36
C ALA A 77 -4.72 -0.40 1.30
N ILE A 78 -4.36 -0.53 0.01
CA ILE A 78 -5.02 0.20 -1.08
C ILE A 78 -6.50 -0.18 -1.19
N VAL A 79 -6.82 -1.48 -1.12
CA VAL A 79 -8.21 -1.97 -1.18
C VAL A 79 -9.01 -1.46 0.02
N ALA A 80 -8.47 -1.57 1.23
CA ALA A 80 -9.14 -1.10 2.45
C ALA A 80 -9.40 0.42 2.42
N LEU A 81 -8.47 1.22 1.86
CA LEU A 81 -8.68 2.66 1.67
C LEU A 81 -9.83 2.93 0.69
N ALA A 82 -9.85 2.27 -0.47
CA ALA A 82 -10.92 2.44 -1.44
C ALA A 82 -12.30 2.02 -0.88
N GLU A 83 -12.35 0.99 -0.05
CA GLU A 83 -13.58 0.57 0.65
C GLU A 83 -14.02 1.62 1.69
N ALA A 84 -13.09 2.17 2.47
CA ALA A 84 -13.39 3.22 3.44
C ALA A 84 -13.90 4.50 2.76
N GLU A 85 -13.28 4.92 1.66
CA GLU A 85 -13.71 6.08 0.85
C GLU A 85 -15.14 5.91 0.32
N GLN A 86 -15.48 4.71 -0.18
CA GLN A 86 -16.84 4.40 -0.62
C GLN A 86 -17.86 4.45 0.52
N GLN A 87 -17.50 3.99 1.71
CA GLN A 87 -18.38 4.05 2.89
C GLN A 87 -18.63 5.49 3.35
N ILE A 88 -17.59 6.34 3.33
CA ILE A 88 -17.71 7.77 3.63
C ILE A 88 -18.63 8.45 2.61
N ALA A 89 -18.43 8.19 1.31
CA ALA A 89 -19.27 8.75 0.25
C ALA A 89 -20.74 8.34 0.38
N LYS A 90 -21.02 7.06 0.68
CA LYS A 90 -22.39 6.57 0.93
C LYS A 90 -23.03 7.25 2.15
N THR A 91 -22.27 7.42 3.23
CA THR A 91 -22.77 8.06 4.46
C THR A 91 -23.05 9.55 4.25
N ALA A 92 -22.23 10.24 3.46
CA ALA A 92 -22.46 11.64 3.08
C ALA A 92 -23.72 11.82 2.23
N MET A 93 -24.02 10.90 1.31
CA MET A 93 -25.25 10.92 0.51
C MET A 93 -26.52 10.74 1.35
N VAL A 94 -26.48 9.90 2.40
CA VAL A 94 -27.62 9.71 3.33
C VAL A 94 -27.89 10.99 4.15
N LYS A 95 -26.84 11.75 4.51
CA LYS A 95 -27.00 13.02 5.25
C LYS A 95 -27.58 14.17 4.41
N ASN A 96 -27.39 14.18 3.09
CA ASN A 96 -27.98 15.19 2.19
C ASN A 96 -29.33 14.77 1.58
N GLY A 97 -29.78 13.53 1.78
CA GLY A 97 -31.02 13.00 1.22
C GLY A 97 -32.25 13.02 2.14
N LYS A 98 -32.18 13.69 3.30
CA LYS A 98 -33.27 13.66 4.30
C LYS A 98 -33.63 15.03 4.87
N PHE A 99 -33.91 15.98 3.98
CA PHE A 99 -34.74 17.16 4.28
C PHE A 99 -35.76 17.34 3.16
N SER A 100 -36.69 16.39 3.03
CA SER A 100 -37.88 16.55 2.19
C SER A 100 -39.00 15.67 2.74
N ASP A 101 -39.54 16.02 3.91
CA ASP A 101 -40.93 15.68 4.29
C ASP A 101 -41.40 16.49 5.51
N GLY A 102 -41.07 17.78 5.52
CA GLY A 102 -41.61 18.76 6.45
C GLY A 102 -42.67 19.59 5.76
N LYS A 103 -43.81 18.97 5.40
CA LYS A 103 -45.01 19.69 4.97
C LYS A 103 -45.57 20.45 6.20
N PHE A 104 -44.98 21.60 6.50
CA PHE A 104 -45.47 22.52 7.50
C PHE A 104 -46.78 23.14 6.97
N ASN A 105 -47.93 22.68 7.47
CA ASN A 105 -49.24 23.29 7.24
C ASN A 105 -49.62 24.10 8.49
N PRO A 106 -49.46 25.44 8.50
CA PRO A 106 -49.80 26.26 9.67
C PRO A 106 -51.27 26.71 9.79
N PHE A 107 -52.22 26.11 9.06
CA PHE A 107 -53.62 26.59 9.00
C PHE A 107 -54.67 25.55 9.39
N ASN A 108 -54.47 24.81 10.49
CA ASN A 108 -55.54 23.97 11.04
C ASN A 108 -55.64 24.16 12.56
N GLN A 109 -56.18 25.30 12.98
CA GLN A 109 -56.84 25.51 14.26
C GLN A 109 -57.90 26.61 14.13
#